data_AF-A0AAU1IMR9-F1
#
_entry.id   AF-A0AAU1IMR9-F1
#
_cell.length_a   1.000
_cell.length_b   1.000
_cell.length_c   1.000
_cell.angle_alpha   90.00
_cell.angle_beta   90.00
_cell.angle_gamma   90.00
#
_symmetry.space_group_name_H-M   'P 1'
#
loop_
_entity.id
_entity.type
_entity.pdbx_description
1 polymer ?
#
loop_
_entity_poly.entity_id
_entity_poly.type
_entity_poly.pdbx_seq_one_letter_code
_entity_poly.pdbx_strand_id
1 'polypeptide(L)'
;MATKTMHRRDEAVLLLARGFSSDEAGRQIGVNGSTVRRWRADLEFELQIQETRRAALGEAVAALEAAAREAVDVLTRTMKDPEVPATVRVRAALGILSALPGFATHAELEQRIAALEIATEGRDRQ
;
A
#
# COMPACT_ATOMS: atom_id res chain seq x y z
N MET A 1 -15.25 11.99 -30.90
CA MET A 1 -15.92 12.10 -29.58
C MET A 1 -15.53 11.00 -28.57
N ALA A 2 -14.93 9.88 -28.99
CA ALA A 2 -14.51 8.79 -28.07
C ALA A 2 -13.32 9.17 -27.14
N THR A 3 -12.39 10.00 -27.62
CA THR A 3 -11.12 10.31 -26.91
C THR A 3 -11.32 11.11 -25.62
N LYS A 4 -12.25 12.07 -25.60
CA LYS A 4 -12.57 12.87 -24.40
C LYS A 4 -13.29 12.06 -23.32
N THR A 5 -14.05 11.04 -23.73
CA THR A 5 -14.79 10.16 -22.82
C THR A 5 -13.88 9.10 -22.21
N MET A 6 -12.92 8.56 -22.97
CA MET A 6 -11.88 7.67 -22.42
C MET A 6 -11.08 8.39 -21.32
N HIS A 7 -10.60 9.60 -21.58
CA HIS A 7 -9.80 10.35 -20.60
C HIS A 7 -10.54 10.60 -19.28
N ARG A 8 -11.85 10.91 -19.35
CA ARG A 8 -12.70 11.08 -18.15
C ARG A 8 -12.93 9.77 -17.40
N ARG A 9 -13.03 8.65 -18.12
CA ARG A 9 -13.21 7.33 -17.50
C ARG A 9 -11.94 6.97 -16.72
N ASP A 10 -10.76 7.16 -17.31
CA ASP A 10 -9.49 6.90 -16.64
C ASP A 10 -9.27 7.85 -15.43
N GLU A 11 -9.61 9.13 -15.57
CA GLU A 11 -9.54 10.10 -14.47
C GLU A 11 -10.52 9.75 -13.33
N ALA A 12 -11.70 9.21 -13.65
CA ALA A 12 -12.62 8.68 -12.66
C ALA A 12 -12.03 7.47 -11.91
N VAL A 13 -11.28 6.58 -12.58
CA VAL A 13 -10.58 5.47 -11.91
C VAL A 13 -9.64 6.00 -10.84
N LEU A 14 -8.80 6.99 -11.18
CA LEU A 14 -7.86 7.60 -10.24
C LEU A 14 -8.55 8.23 -9.02
N LEU A 15 -9.63 8.96 -9.25
CA LEU A 15 -10.40 9.60 -8.17
C LEU A 15 -11.08 8.58 -7.27
N LEU A 16 -11.73 7.58 -7.85
CA LEU A 16 -12.38 6.51 -7.07
C LEU A 16 -11.35 5.66 -6.31
N ALA A 17 -10.17 5.45 -6.88
CA ALA A 17 -9.07 4.76 -6.20
C ALA A 17 -8.58 5.55 -4.97
N ARG A 18 -8.54 6.88 -5.05
CA ARG A 18 -8.22 7.78 -3.93
C ARG A 18 -9.33 7.93 -2.88
N GLY A 19 -10.47 7.24 -3.06
CA GLY A 19 -11.54 7.19 -2.07
C GLY A 19 -12.66 8.22 -2.27
N PHE A 20 -12.65 8.99 -3.36
CA PHE A 20 -13.77 9.88 -3.69
C PHE A 20 -15.02 9.06 -4.03
N SER A 21 -16.18 9.60 -3.69
CA SER A 21 -17.49 9.05 -4.09
C SER A 21 -17.73 9.23 -5.59
N SER A 22 -18.68 8.46 -6.15
CA SER A 22 -19.07 8.60 -7.55
C SER A 22 -19.61 10.00 -7.90
N ASP A 23 -20.25 10.69 -6.96
CA ASP A 23 -20.75 12.05 -7.16
C ASP A 23 -19.63 13.09 -7.12
N GLU A 24 -18.63 12.91 -6.26
CA GLU A 24 -17.43 13.78 -6.22
C GLU A 24 -16.56 13.59 -7.45
N ALA A 25 -16.28 12.35 -7.83
CA ALA A 25 -15.52 12.03 -9.02
C ALA A 25 -16.22 12.59 -10.27
N GLY A 26 -17.53 12.39 -10.39
CA GLY A 26 -18.33 12.93 -11.48
C GLY A 26 -18.24 14.44 -11.59
N ARG A 27 -18.40 15.15 -10.46
CA ARG A 27 -18.28 16.61 -10.40
C ARG A 27 -16.90 17.10 -10.86
N GLN A 28 -15.81 16.45 -10.43
CA GLN A 28 -14.45 16.88 -10.77
C GLN A 28 -14.14 16.69 -12.27
N ILE A 29 -14.63 15.62 -12.89
CA ILE A 29 -14.36 15.31 -14.31
C ILE A 29 -15.44 15.87 -15.28
N GLY A 30 -16.46 16.55 -14.73
CA GLY A 30 -17.54 17.17 -15.48
C GLY A 30 -18.56 16.19 -16.07
N VAL A 31 -18.95 15.16 -15.32
CA VAL A 31 -20.05 14.22 -15.62
C VAL A 31 -20.99 14.04 -14.42
N ASN A 32 -22.19 13.50 -14.63
CA ASN A 32 -23.09 13.19 -13.52
C ASN A 32 -22.58 11.97 -12.73
N GLY A 33 -22.69 11.97 -11.40
CA GLY A 33 -22.33 10.81 -10.58
C GLY A 33 -23.12 9.53 -10.91
N SER A 34 -24.33 9.64 -11.49
CA SER A 34 -25.05 8.49 -12.06
C SER A 34 -24.30 7.84 -13.23
N THR A 35 -23.57 8.62 -14.03
CA THR A 35 -22.72 8.12 -15.12
C THR A 35 -21.54 7.35 -14.56
N VAL A 36 -20.91 7.84 -13.48
CA VAL A 36 -19.81 7.16 -12.79
C VAL A 36 -20.31 5.86 -12.13
N ARG A 37 -21.47 5.88 -11.47
CA ARG A 37 -22.12 4.66 -10.93
C ARG A 37 -22.38 3.62 -12.02
N ARG A 38 -22.81 4.04 -13.21
CA ARG A 38 -22.98 3.15 -14.36
C ARG A 38 -21.64 2.57 -14.83
N TRP A 39 -20.55 3.34 -14.85
CA TRP A 39 -19.23 2.79 -15.15
C TRP A 39 -18.77 1.76 -14.12
N ARG A 40 -19.07 1.96 -12.83
CA ARG A 40 -18.77 0.97 -11.78
C ARG A 40 -19.55 -0.35 -11.90
N ALA A 41 -20.62 -0.39 -12.67
CA ALA A 41 -21.32 -1.64 -12.99
C ALA A 41 -20.56 -2.48 -14.04
N ASP A 42 -19.58 -1.90 -14.73
CA ASP A 42 -18.67 -2.60 -15.63
C ASP A 42 -17.52 -3.22 -14.82
N LEU A 43 -17.33 -4.54 -14.98
CA LEU A 43 -16.31 -5.29 -14.26
C LEU A 43 -14.90 -4.81 -14.57
N GLU A 44 -14.60 -4.47 -15.83
CA GLU A 44 -13.26 -4.01 -16.23
C GLU A 44 -12.91 -2.69 -15.52
N PHE A 45 -13.90 -1.80 -15.42
CA PHE A 45 -13.71 -0.52 -14.73
C PHE A 45 -13.50 -0.68 -13.23
N GLU A 46 -14.27 -1.55 -12.57
CA GLU A 46 -14.06 -1.80 -11.14
C GLU A 46 -12.71 -2.48 -10.89
N LEU A 47 -12.27 -3.40 -11.76
CA LEU A 47 -10.94 -4.01 -11.70
C LEU A 47 -9.83 -2.95 -11.82
N GLN A 48 -9.95 -1.99 -12.74
CA GLN A 48 -9.00 -0.88 -12.87
C GLN A 48 -8.92 -0.03 -11.58
N ILE A 49 -10.04 0.21 -10.90
CA ILE A 49 -10.06 0.91 -9.60
C ILE A 49 -9.31 0.10 -8.55
N GLN A 50 -9.59 -1.21 -8.45
CA GLN A 50 -8.92 -2.05 -7.46
C GLN A 50 -7.42 -2.16 -7.73
N GLU A 51 -7.01 -2.26 -8.99
CA GLU A 51 -5.61 -2.31 -9.36
C GLU A 51 -4.88 -1.00 -9.02
N THR A 52 -5.51 0.13 -9.34
CA THR A 52 -4.98 1.45 -8.97
C THR A 52 -4.87 1.62 -7.45
N ARG A 53 -5.83 1.09 -6.68
CA ARG A 53 -5.75 1.08 -5.20
C ARG A 53 -4.61 0.22 -4.68
N ARG A 54 -4.40 -0.96 -5.26
CA ARG A 54 -3.29 -1.85 -4.90
C ARG A 54 -1.94 -1.19 -5.16
N ALA A 55 -1.78 -0.56 -6.32
CA ALA A 55 -0.57 0.19 -6.64
C ALA A 55 -0.30 1.29 -5.62
N ALA A 56 -1.31 2.12 -5.31
CA ALA A 56 -1.18 3.19 -4.32
C ALA A 56 -0.90 2.67 -2.90
N LEU A 57 -1.50 1.54 -2.51
CA LEU A 57 -1.21 0.89 -1.23
C LEU A 57 0.23 0.37 -1.19
N GLY A 58 0.71 -0.22 -2.28
CA GLY A 58 2.10 -0.68 -2.40
C GLY A 58 3.11 0.46 -2.22
N GLU A 59 2.85 1.62 -2.84
CA GLU A 59 3.67 2.82 -2.64
C GLU A 59 3.66 3.29 -1.18
N ALA A 60 2.50 3.29 -0.53
CA ALA A 60 2.39 3.68 0.89
C ALA A 60 3.13 2.71 1.82
N VAL A 61 3.05 1.40 1.56
CA VAL A 61 3.80 0.37 2.30
C VAL A 61 5.31 0.59 2.15
N ALA A 62 5.80 0.80 0.92
CA ALA A 62 7.21 1.08 0.68
C ALA A 62 7.71 2.34 1.42
N ALA A 63 6.88 3.39 1.48
CA ALA A 63 7.20 4.59 2.25
C ALA A 63 7.26 4.32 3.77
N LEU A 64 6.35 3.50 4.30
CA LEU A 64 6.35 3.10 5.71
C LEU A 64 7.58 2.24 6.06
N GLU A 65 7.99 1.33 5.18
CA GLU A 65 9.21 0.52 5.37
C GLU A 65 10.47 1.39 5.43
N ALA A 66 10.55 2.41 4.57
CA ALA A 66 11.65 3.38 4.59
C ALA A 66 11.68 4.15 5.92
N ALA A 67 10.53 4.65 6.38
CA ALA A 67 10.42 5.35 7.66
C ALA A 67 10.74 4.43 8.86
N ALA A 68 10.35 3.16 8.80
CA ALA A 68 10.66 2.18 9.83
C ALA A 68 12.18 1.94 9.93
N ARG A 69 12.90 1.90 8.80
CA ARG A 69 14.36 1.81 8.77
C ARG A 69 15.02 3.01 9.46
N GLU A 70 14.56 4.22 9.16
CA GLU A 70 15.04 5.43 9.82
C GLU A 70 14.76 5.41 11.34
N ALA A 71 13.59 4.94 11.76
CA ALA A 71 13.27 4.79 13.17
C ALA A 71 14.21 3.80 13.89
N VAL A 72 14.57 2.68 13.24
CA VAL A 72 15.55 1.72 13.78
C VAL A 72 16.93 2.37 13.95
N ASP A 73 17.36 3.21 13.02
CA ASP A 73 18.63 3.94 13.12
C ASP A 73 18.61 4.92 14.30
N VAL A 74 17.51 5.65 14.48
CA VAL A 74 17.32 6.57 15.63
C VAL A 74 17.38 5.82 16.95
N LEU A 75 16.66 4.69 17.09
CA LEU A 75 16.66 3.87 18.30
C LEU A 75 18.07 3.29 18.58
N THR A 76 18.77 2.84 17.53
CA THR A 76 20.11 2.28 17.64
C THR A 76 21.13 3.32 18.11
N ARG A 77 21.07 4.54 17.56
CA ARG A 77 21.94 5.66 17.99
C ARG A 77 21.63 6.06 19.43
N THR A 78 20.34 6.24 19.75
CA THR A 78 19.87 6.61 21.10
C THR A 78 20.33 5.61 22.16
N MET A 79 20.25 4.30 21.90
CA MET A 79 20.70 3.25 22.82
C MET A 79 22.22 3.26 23.08
N LYS A 80 23.02 3.66 22.09
CA LYS A 80 24.49 3.64 22.15
C LYS A 80 25.10 4.94 22.65
N ASP A 81 24.36 6.03 22.65
CA ASP A 81 24.83 7.34 23.07
C ASP A 81 25.01 7.40 24.60
N PRO A 82 26.24 7.60 25.12
CA PRO A 82 26.50 7.69 26.56
C PRO A 82 25.93 8.95 27.22
N GLU A 83 25.66 10.00 26.45
CA GLU A 83 25.09 11.27 26.97
C GLU A 83 23.57 11.17 27.18
N VAL A 84 22.92 10.15 26.61
CA VAL A 84 21.49 9.90 26.79
C VAL A 84 21.24 9.19 28.13
N PRO A 85 20.25 9.62 28.94
CA PRO A 85 19.91 8.97 30.20
C PRO A 85 19.68 7.46 30.05
N ALA A 86 20.20 6.67 31.00
CA ALA A 86 20.14 5.20 30.96
C ALA A 86 18.72 4.66 30.74
N THR A 87 17.70 5.29 31.32
CA THR A 87 16.30 4.91 31.15
C THR A 87 15.80 5.07 29.72
N VAL A 88 16.22 6.12 29.00
CA VAL A 88 15.87 6.36 27.59
C VAL A 88 16.60 5.36 26.69
N ARG A 89 17.89 5.07 26.97
CA ARG A 89 18.67 4.05 26.26
C ARG A 89 18.04 2.65 26.37
N VAL A 90 17.64 2.26 27.58
CA VAL A 90 16.94 0.99 27.82
C VAL A 90 15.60 0.96 27.09
N ARG A 91 14.84 2.06 27.11
CA ARG A 91 13.57 2.13 26.36
C ARG A 91 13.78 1.98 24.86
N ALA A 92 14.83 2.57 24.29
CA ALA A 92 15.17 2.39 22.88
C ALA A 92 15.52 0.93 22.56
N ALA A 93 16.32 0.27 23.40
CA ALA A 93 16.64 -1.14 23.28
C ALA A 93 15.38 -2.04 23.34
N LEU A 94 14.49 -1.78 24.30
CA LEU A 94 13.23 -2.50 24.43
C LEU A 94 12.30 -2.28 23.23
N GLY A 95 12.29 -1.07 22.65
CA GLY A 95 11.54 -0.79 21.42
C GLY A 95 11.99 -1.67 20.25
N ILE A 96 13.30 -1.82 20.04
CA ILE A 96 13.87 -2.70 19.02
C ILE A 96 13.49 -4.16 19.29
N LEU A 97 13.69 -4.65 20.53
CA LEU A 97 13.38 -6.03 20.90
C LEU A 97 11.89 -6.36 20.77
N SER A 98 11.01 -5.40 21.06
CA SER A 98 9.56 -5.58 20.94
C SER A 98 9.10 -5.67 19.48
N ALA A 99 9.82 -5.04 18.54
CA ALA A 99 9.48 -5.08 17.11
C ALA A 99 9.95 -6.36 16.43
N LEU A 100 10.99 -7.01 16.97
CA LEU A 100 11.66 -8.16 16.36
C LEU A 100 10.72 -9.34 16.00
N PRO A 101 9.77 -9.78 16.84
CA PRO A 101 8.89 -10.90 16.49
C PRO A 101 8.03 -10.60 15.26
N GLY A 102 7.53 -9.36 15.13
CA GLY A 102 6.72 -8.95 13.99
C GLY A 102 7.50 -9.01 12.68
N PHE A 103 8.74 -8.50 12.67
CA PHE A 103 9.62 -8.57 11.50
C PHE A 103 10.02 -10.02 11.15
N ALA A 104 10.31 -10.84 12.17
CA ALA A 104 10.67 -12.25 11.95
C ALA A 104 9.52 -13.04 11.32
N THR A 105 8.29 -12.88 11.85
CA THR A 105 7.10 -13.52 11.27
C THR A 105 6.81 -13.01 9.87
N HIS A 106 6.97 -11.71 9.61
CA HIS A 106 6.77 -11.16 8.27
C HIS A 106 7.73 -11.78 7.26
N ALA A 107 9.04 -11.80 7.56
CA ALA A 107 10.05 -12.39 6.67
C ALA A 107 9.82 -13.91 6.43
N GLU A 108 9.37 -14.65 7.45
CA GLU A 108 9.01 -16.06 7.30
C GLU A 108 7.80 -16.24 6.36
N LEU A 109 6.77 -15.40 6.52
CA LEU A 109 5.58 -15.46 5.67
C LEU A 109 5.90 -15.12 4.22
N GLU A 110 6.73 -14.12 3.96
CA GLU A 110 7.18 -13.78 2.60
C GLU A 110 7.90 -14.96 1.93
N GLN A 111 8.82 -15.62 2.66
CA GLN A 111 9.51 -16.80 2.15
C GLN A 111 8.55 -17.95 1.84
N ARG A 112 7.56 -18.17 2.71
CA ARG A 112 6.55 -19.23 2.52
C ARG A 112 5.62 -18.93 1.34
N ILE A 113 5.23 -17.66 1.16
CA ILE A 113 4.41 -17.23 0.02
C ILE A 113 5.19 -17.42 -1.27
N ALA A 114 6.44 -16.94 -1.36
CA ALA A 114 7.28 -17.12 -2.54
C ALA A 114 7.47 -18.60 -2.91
N ALA A 115 7.67 -19.47 -1.90
CA ALA A 115 7.77 -20.91 -2.12
C ALA A 115 6.45 -21.52 -2.66
N LEU A 116 5.30 -21.05 -2.17
CA LEU A 116 4.00 -21.48 -2.67
C LEU A 116 3.75 -20.99 -4.10
N GLU A 117 4.07 -19.74 -4.42
CA GLU A 117 3.92 -19.17 -5.76
C GLU A 117 4.69 -20.00 -6.79
N ILE A 118 5.97 -20.32 -6.51
CA ILE A 118 6.81 -21.20 -7.35
C ILE A 118 6.16 -22.58 -7.52
N ALA A 119 5.67 -23.19 -6.43
CA ALA A 119 5.06 -24.51 -6.47
C ALA A 119 3.69 -24.56 -7.18
N THR A 120 3.02 -23.42 -7.31
CA THR A 120 1.73 -23.31 -7.99
C THR A 120 1.96 -23.06 -9.49
N GLU A 121 2.89 -22.17 -9.85
CA GLU A 121 3.33 -21.99 -11.24
C GLU A 121 3.88 -23.27 -11.87
N GLY A 122 4.59 -24.10 -11.10
CA GLY A 122 5.09 -25.40 -11.57
C GLY A 122 3.98 -26.43 -11.85
N ARG A 123 2.82 -26.29 -11.21
CA ARG A 123 1.65 -27.15 -11.42
C ARG A 123 0.82 -26.74 -12.63
N ASP A 124 0.68 -25.44 -12.87
CA ASP A 124 -0.06 -24.94 -14.04
C ASP A 124 0.70 -25.16 -15.38
N ARG A 125 1.98 -25.52 -15.32
CA ARG A 125 2.83 -25.85 -16.48
C ARG A 125 2.91 -27.36 -16.79
N GLN A 126 2.32 -28.23 -15.97
CA GLN A 126 2.24 -29.69 -16.18
C GLN A 126 0.87 -30.10 -16.69
#